data_AF-A0A1G6N4Z8-F1
#
_entry.id   AF-A0A1G6N4Z8-F1
#
_cell.length_a   1.000
_cell.length_b   1.000
_cell.length_c   1.000
_cell.angle_alpha   90.00
_cell.angle_beta   90.00
_cell.angle_gamma   90.00
#
_symmetry.space_group_name_H-M   'P 1'
#
loop_
_entity.id
_entity.type
_entity.pdbx_description
1 polymer ?
#
loop_
_entity_poly.entity_id
_entity_poly.type
_entity_poly.pdbx_seq_one_letter_code
_entity_poly.pdbx_strand_id
1 'polypeptide(L)'
;MMRVFIIIVAMSVVTMLPRLLPVWIVDKWRFPEWIGRFLEAVPYAALGALIFPGIITVVENRPEMGLIGGFVAVFLALKSRYTIVVILGAVLVVYWLIWINSCRLDMDVSVRNIVLNI
;
A
#
# COMPACT_ATOMS: atom_id res chain seq x y z
N MET A 1 -33.02 11.11 -0.45
CA MET A 1 -32.22 12.09 -1.23
C MET A 1 -31.65 13.21 -0.36
N MET A 2 -32.45 14.13 0.21
CA MET A 2 -31.94 15.30 0.99
C MET A 2 -31.02 14.97 2.19
N ARG A 3 -31.31 13.90 2.95
CA ARG A 3 -30.50 13.51 4.14
C ARG A 3 -29.06 13.13 3.76
N VAL A 4 -28.88 12.46 2.62
CA VAL A 4 -27.56 12.04 2.15
C VAL A 4 -26.72 13.26 1.78
N PHE A 5 -27.33 14.26 1.15
CA PHE A 5 -26.64 15.51 0.80
C PHE A 5 -26.16 16.27 2.04
N ILE A 6 -26.99 16.35 3.08
CA ILE A 6 -26.64 16.96 4.37
C ILE A 6 -25.49 16.20 5.04
N ILE A 7 -25.50 14.86 5.01
CA ILE A 7 -24.42 14.03 5.58
C ILE A 7 -23.11 14.22 4.81
N ILE A 8 -23.13 14.27 3.48
CA ILE A 8 -21.94 14.51 2.66
C ILE A 8 -21.33 15.88 2.96
N VAL A 9 -22.16 16.93 3.02
CA VAL A 9 -21.71 18.28 3.34
C VAL A 9 -21.16 18.34 4.76
N ALA A 10 -21.87 17.77 5.74
CA ALA A 10 -21.43 17.72 7.13
C ALA A 10 -20.10 16.96 7.30
N MET A 11 -19.94 15.81 6.64
CA MET A 11 -18.72 14.99 6.70
C MET A 11 -17.54 15.69 6.04
N SER A 12 -17.78 16.37 4.91
CA SER A 12 -16.76 17.16 4.23
C SER A 12 -16.25 18.29 5.13
N VAL A 13 -17.16 19.02 5.80
CA VAL A 13 -16.79 20.11 6.72
C VAL A 13 -16.01 19.57 7.93
N VAL A 14 -16.48 18.46 8.53
CA VAL A 14 -15.83 17.81 9.67
C VAL A 14 -14.45 17.24 9.31
N THR A 15 -14.21 16.86 8.05
CA THR A 15 -12.91 16.35 7.60
C THR A 15 -11.95 17.47 7.20
N MET A 16 -12.47 18.57 6.64
CA MET A 16 -11.68 19.75 6.28
C MET A 16 -11.16 20.49 7.52
N LEU A 17 -11.96 20.61 8.58
CA LEU A 17 -11.54 21.25 9.83
C LEU A 17 -10.19 20.72 10.38
N PRO A 18 -10.06 19.40 10.68
CA PRO A 18 -8.82 18.83 11.20
C PRO A 18 -7.71 18.74 10.15
N ARG A 19 -7.99 18.96 8.85
CA ARG A 19 -6.97 19.01 7.79
C ARG A 19 -6.42 20.42 7.56
N LEU A 20 -7.22 21.46 7.79
CA LEU A 20 -6.83 22.87 7.72
C LEU A 20 -6.19 23.36 9.02
N LEU A 21 -6.62 22.83 10.17
CA LEU A 21 -6.03 23.10 11.48
C LEU A 21 -4.50 22.90 11.52
N PRO A 22 -3.94 21.75 11.07
CA PRO A 22 -2.50 21.52 11.05
C PRO A 22 -1.76 22.55 10.19
N VAL A 23 -2.29 22.88 9.01
CA VAL A 23 -1.65 23.83 8.09
C VAL A 23 -1.53 25.21 8.74
N TRP A 24 -2.56 25.67 9.43
CA TRP A 24 -2.56 26.99 10.07
C TRP A 24 -1.82 27.03 11.42
N ILE A 25 -1.82 25.93 12.19
CA ILE A 25 -1.08 25.82 13.46
C ILE A 25 0.43 25.73 13.22
N VAL A 26 0.84 25.02 12.17
CA VAL A 26 2.26 24.73 11.88
C VAL A 26 3.05 25.99 11.53
N ASP A 27 2.43 27.00 10.89
CA ASP A 27 3.11 28.26 10.57
C ASP A 27 3.30 29.21 11.77
N LYS A 28 2.48 29.11 12.82
CA LYS A 28 2.56 30.02 13.99
C LYS A 28 3.34 29.47 15.17
N TRP A 29 3.42 28.15 15.32
CA TRP A 29 4.28 27.52 16.31
C TRP A 29 5.53 27.00 15.63
N ARG A 30 6.68 27.63 15.92
CA ARG A 30 7.99 27.01 15.66
C ARG A 30 8.06 25.73 16.48
N PHE A 31 7.57 24.63 15.92
CA PHE A 31 7.76 23.31 16.49
C PHE A 31 9.27 23.15 16.75
N PRO A 32 9.69 22.80 17.98
CA PRO A 32 11.10 22.54 18.24
C PRO A 32 11.58 21.46 17.27
N GLU A 33 12.80 21.60 16.73
CA GLU A 33 13.36 20.73 15.67
C GLU A 33 13.33 19.23 16.03
N TRP A 34 13.17 18.88 17.30
CA TRP A 34 12.95 17.51 17.75
C TRP A 34 11.58 16.95 17.33
N ILE A 35 10.51 17.74 17.46
CA ILE A 35 9.14 17.34 17.12
C ILE A 35 8.96 17.28 15.61
N GLY A 36 9.53 18.23 14.86
CA GLY A 36 9.50 18.20 13.39
C GLY A 36 10.12 16.90 12.83
N ARG A 37 11.31 16.53 13.31
CA ARG A 37 11.98 15.27 12.94
C ARG A 37 11.19 14.02 13.36
N PHE A 38 10.50 14.08 14.50
CA PHE A 38 9.67 12.97 14.97
C PHE A 38 8.39 12.81 14.11
N LEU A 39 7.72 13.93 13.76
CA LEU A 39 6.54 13.93 12.90
C LEU A 39 6.86 13.45 11.48
N GLU A 40 8.02 13.80 10.93
CA GLU A 40 8.45 13.29 9.62
C GLU A 40 8.68 11.77 9.65
N ALA A 41 9.18 11.22 10.76
CA ALA A 41 9.41 9.78 10.87
C ALA A 41 8.11 8.96 10.96
N VAL A 42 7.01 9.55 11.45
CA VAL A 42 5.73 8.83 11.65
C VAL A 42 5.14 8.31 10.33
N PRO A 43 4.96 9.11 9.26
CA PRO A 43 4.48 8.61 7.97
C PRO A 43 5.36 7.51 7.37
N TYR A 44 6.69 7.67 7.42
CA TYR A 44 7.60 6.67 6.86
C TYR A 44 7.55 5.34 7.62
N ALA A 45 7.47 5.39 8.95
CA ALA A 45 7.31 4.20 9.79
C ALA A 45 5.96 3.52 9.54
N ALA A 46 4.87 4.29 9.43
CA ALA A 46 3.54 3.77 9.13
C ALA A 46 3.48 3.10 7.75
N LEU A 47 4.06 3.73 6.72
CA LEU A 47 4.14 3.15 5.38
C LEU A 47 4.93 1.84 5.40
N GLY A 48 6.08 1.78 6.07
CA GLY A 48 6.86 0.55 6.20
C GLY A 48 6.10 -0.56 6.94
N ALA A 49 5.46 -0.22 8.06
CA ALA A 49 4.66 -1.15 8.87
C ALA A 49 3.39 -1.64 8.15
N LEU A 50 2.87 -0.90 7.17
CA LEU A 50 1.72 -1.29 6.35
C LEU A 50 2.14 -2.12 5.12
N ILE A 51 3.25 -1.76 4.48
CA ILE A 51 3.76 -2.43 3.29
C ILE A 51 4.30 -3.82 3.64
N PHE A 52 5.01 -3.96 4.76
CA PHE A 52 5.60 -5.24 5.18
C PHE A 52 4.56 -6.38 5.32
N PRO A 53 3.47 -6.24 6.10
CA PRO A 53 2.41 -7.24 6.13
C PRO A 53 1.71 -7.33 4.78
N GLY A 54 1.52 -6.20 4.08
CA GLY A 54 0.91 -6.16 2.76
C GLY A 54 1.63 -6.97 1.68
N ILE A 55 2.91 -7.30 1.83
CA ILE A 55 3.67 -8.17 0.93
C ILE A 55 3.56 -9.64 1.35
N ILE A 56 3.50 -9.90 2.66
CA ILE A 56 3.50 -11.25 3.23
C ILE A 56 2.11 -11.90 3.14
N THR A 57 1.03 -11.11 3.22
CA THR A 57 -0.35 -11.61 3.25
C THR A 57 -1.01 -11.74 1.87
N VAL A 58 -0.31 -11.43 0.77
CA VAL A 58 -0.90 -11.41 -0.58
C VAL A 58 -1.29 -12.82 -1.08
N VAL A 59 -0.56 -13.86 -0.68
CA VAL A 59 -0.77 -15.24 -1.15
C VAL A 59 -0.81 -16.21 0.03
N GLU A 60 -2.01 -16.58 0.45
CA GLU A 60 -2.23 -17.68 1.39
C GLU A 60 -1.71 -19.00 0.78
N ASN A 61 -0.74 -19.63 1.45
CA ASN A 61 -0.03 -20.90 1.14
C ASN A 61 1.38 -20.82 0.52
N ARG A 62 1.89 -19.67 0.06
CA ARG A 62 3.25 -19.56 -0.54
C ARG A 62 3.90 -18.19 -0.25
N PRO A 63 4.45 -17.95 0.96
CA PRO A 63 5.05 -16.65 1.33
C PRO A 63 6.28 -16.26 0.48
N GLU A 64 6.93 -17.25 -0.15
CA GLU A 64 8.02 -17.08 -1.11
C GLU A 64 7.67 -16.19 -2.31
N MET A 65 6.42 -16.21 -2.77
CA MET A 65 5.97 -15.43 -3.94
C MET A 65 5.80 -13.95 -3.60
N GLY A 66 5.27 -13.66 -2.41
CA GLY A 66 5.19 -12.31 -1.88
C GLY A 66 6.59 -11.71 -1.68
N LEU A 67 7.53 -12.48 -1.13
CA LEU A 67 8.91 -12.02 -0.92
C LEU A 67 9.62 -11.64 -2.23
N ILE A 68 9.49 -12.47 -3.27
CA ILE A 68 10.10 -12.19 -4.58
C ILE A 68 9.46 -10.96 -5.24
N GLY A 69 8.13 -10.82 -5.19
CA GLY A 69 7.43 -9.63 -5.70
C GLY A 69 7.82 -8.35 -4.96
N GLY A 70 7.93 -8.42 -3.63
CA GLY A 70 8.39 -7.33 -2.78
C GLY A 70 9.84 -6.94 -3.08
N PHE A 71 10.73 -7.92 -3.26
CA PHE A 71 12.15 -7.67 -3.58
C PHE A 71 12.31 -6.98 -4.94
N VAL A 72 11.56 -7.42 -5.95
CA VAL A 72 11.54 -6.78 -7.28
C VAL A 72 10.98 -5.35 -7.21
N ALA A 73 9.94 -5.11 -6.41
CA ALA A 73 9.38 -3.78 -6.20
C ALA A 73 10.36 -2.82 -5.51
N VAL A 74 11.09 -3.29 -4.49
CA VAL A 74 12.15 -2.51 -3.81
C VAL A 74 13.28 -2.20 -4.78
N PHE A 75 13.68 -3.16 -5.61
CA PHE A 75 14.76 -2.96 -6.59
C PHE A 75 14.38 -1.93 -7.66
N LEU A 76 13.12 -1.92 -8.13
CA LEU A 76 12.61 -0.89 -9.02
C LEU A 76 12.52 0.49 -8.34
N ALA A 77 12.14 0.53 -7.06
CA ALA A 77 12.02 1.76 -6.29
C ALA A 77 13.36 2.49 -6.09
N LEU A 78 14.46 1.74 -5.90
CA LEU A 78 15.79 2.31 -5.70
C LEU A 78 16.36 2.99 -6.96
N LYS A 79 15.91 2.61 -8.15
CA LYS A 79 16.48 3.10 -9.42
C LYS A 79 15.78 4.32 -10.00
N SER A 80 14.55 4.62 -9.56
CA SER A 80 13.73 5.64 -10.23
C SER A 80 13.81 7.01 -9.56
N ARG A 81 13.96 8.05 -10.38
CA ARG A 81 14.00 9.46 -9.97
C ARG A 81 12.60 10.08 -9.79
N TYR A 82 11.54 9.43 -10.27
CA TYR A 82 10.15 9.89 -10.17
C TYR A 82 9.27 8.84 -9.47
N THR A 83 8.74 9.18 -8.28
CA THR A 83 7.96 8.28 -7.42
C THR A 83 6.71 7.74 -8.11
N ILE A 84 6.06 8.53 -8.99
CA ILE A 84 4.87 8.09 -9.72
C ILE A 84 5.16 6.93 -10.68
N VAL A 85 6.34 6.95 -11.31
CA VAL A 85 6.77 5.91 -12.26
C VAL A 85 7.12 4.62 -11.53
N VAL A 86 7.66 4.74 -10.30
CA VAL A 86 7.91 3.58 -9.43
C VAL A 86 6.62 2.86 -9.10
N ILE A 87 5.60 3.59 -8.65
CA ILE A 87 4.34 2.98 -8.19
C ILE A 87 3.67 2.26 -9.35
N LEU A 88 3.55 2.92 -10.51
CA LEU A 88 2.95 2.30 -11.70
C LEU A 88 3.77 1.09 -12.19
N GLY A 89 5.11 1.20 -12.24
CA GLY A 89 5.99 0.11 -12.65
C GLY A 89 5.94 -1.09 -11.70
N ALA A 90 5.95 -0.83 -10.38
CA ALA A 90 5.85 -1.88 -9.37
C ALA A 90 4.49 -2.59 -9.43
N VAL A 91 3.38 -1.85 -9.56
CA VAL A 91 2.05 -2.44 -9.71
C VAL A 91 1.95 -3.28 -10.98
N LEU A 92 2.46 -2.79 -12.12
CA LEU A 92 2.46 -3.55 -13.38
C LEU A 92 3.30 -4.83 -13.29
N VAL A 93 4.50 -4.76 -12.70
CA VAL A 93 5.38 -5.92 -12.55
C VAL A 93 4.79 -6.94 -11.58
N VAL A 94 4.24 -6.50 -10.45
CA VAL A 94 3.57 -7.39 -9.49
C VAL A 94 2.33 -8.03 -10.12
N TYR A 95 1.53 -7.25 -10.84
CA TYR A 95 0.37 -7.77 -11.56
C TYR A 95 0.78 -8.81 -12.62
N TRP A 96 1.84 -8.54 -13.38
CA TRP A 96 2.38 -9.46 -14.38
C TRP A 96 2.94 -10.75 -13.74
N LEU A 97 3.64 -10.63 -12.62
CA LEU A 97 4.22 -11.75 -11.87
C LEU A 97 3.13 -12.60 -11.19
N ILE A 98 2.06 -11.99 -10.69
CA ILE A 98 0.91 -12.70 -10.15
C ILE A 98 0.17 -13.40 -11.29
N TRP A 99 -0.10 -12.72 -12.40
CA TRP A 99 -0.80 -13.30 -13.54
C TRP A 99 -0.09 -14.54 -14.10
N ILE A 100 1.24 -14.49 -14.24
CA ILE A 100 2.03 -15.62 -14.75
C ILE A 100 2.07 -16.80 -13.77
N ASN A 101 1.98 -16.54 -12.46
CA ASN A 101 1.94 -17.58 -11.43
C ASN A 101 0.54 -18.13 -11.17
N SER A 102 -0.50 -17.32 -11.30
CA SER A 102 -1.90 -17.79 -11.27
C SER A 102 -2.18 -18.79 -12.39
N CYS A 103 -1.60 -18.62 -13.59
CA CYS A 103 -1.64 -19.66 -14.63
C CYS A 103 -0.91 -20.96 -14.28
N ARG A 104 0.04 -20.93 -13.34
CA ARG A 104 0.82 -22.11 -12.93
C ARG A 104 0.24 -22.84 -11.70
N LEU A 105 -0.40 -22.10 -10.79
CA LEU A 105 -1.07 -22.66 -9.61
C LEU A 105 -2.36 -23.42 -9.96
N ASP A 106 -3.09 -22.98 -10.98
CA ASP A 106 -4.33 -23.62 -11.43
C ASP A 106 -4.09 -25.05 -11.99
N MET A 107 -2.96 -25.27 -12.68
CA MET A 107 -2.57 -26.62 -13.13
C MET A 107 -2.13 -27.54 -11.98
N ASP A 108 -1.48 -27.03 -10.93
CA ASP A 108 -0.96 -27.85 -9.82
C ASP A 108 -2.06 -28.24 -8.81
N VAL A 109 -3.07 -27.38 -8.59
CA VAL A 109 -4.26 -27.71 -7.79
C VAL A 109 -5.22 -28.62 -8.55
N SER A 110 -5.38 -28.41 -9.87
CA SER A 110 -6.21 -29.27 -10.73
C SER A 110 -5.63 -30.69 -10.87
N VAL A 111 -4.33 -30.83 -11.14
CA VAL A 111 -3.68 -32.16 -11.22
C VAL A 111 -3.69 -32.88 -9.87
N ARG A 112 -3.49 -32.18 -8.75
CA ARG A 112 -3.52 -32.79 -7.41
C ARG A 112 -4.93 -33.21 -6.98
N ASN A 113 -5.97 -32.45 -7.35
CA ASN A 113 -7.36 -32.86 -7.15
C ASN A 113 -7.80 -34.01 -8.06
N ILE A 114 -7.27 -34.11 -9.28
CA ILE A 114 -7.54 -35.25 -10.18
C ILE A 114 -6.82 -36.52 -9.69
N VAL A 115 -5.59 -36.40 -9.14
CA VAL A 115 -4.83 -37.55 -8.61
C VAL A 115 -5.29 -38.01 -7.22
N LEU A 116 -5.85 -37.12 -6.38
CA LEU A 116 -6.42 -37.48 -5.07
C LEU A 116 -7.89 -37.96 -5.13
N ASN A 117 -8.55 -37.83 -6.28
CA ASN A 117 -9.94 -38.27 -6.52
C ASN A 117 -10.01 -39.35 -7.62
N ILE A 118 -8.92 -40.12 -7.77
CA ILE A 118 -8.80 -41.36 -8.55
C ILE A 118 -8.34 -42.48 -7.59
#